data_AF-A0A316ALV8-F1
#
_entry.id   AF-A0A316ALV8-F1
#
_cell.length_a   1.000
_cell.length_b   1.000
_cell.length_c   1.000
_cell.angle_alpha   90.00
_cell.angle_beta   90.00
_cell.angle_gamma   90.00
#
_symmetry.space_group_name_H-M   'P 1'
#
loop_
_entity.id
_entity.type
_entity.pdbx_description
1 polymer ?
#
loop_
_entity_poly.entity_id
_entity_poly.type
_entity_poly.pdbx_seq_one_letter_code
_entity_poly.pdbx_strand_id
1 'polypeptide(L)'
;MDYKESQGFRNYNLLSYVKVHRKIFEKMQKIDNPMVSGAIDAYGKILKQLETVVMMPASRYFSEWNVERARAYRICKTAVRSLAEFNSNQDRETVTELSRAFSRYISGASSPKITTAIEYALAVSRKIPVEQLEKLAIKERIDYMEQVHHNYLRSTDAIKNNIAAAKNDEVKIYRHCCDVAFRNSLELTKKMNSLGDESCQEFLRWMSAA
;
A
#
# COMPACT_ATOMS: atom_id res chain seq x y z
N MET A 1 23.45 -23.25 -14.80
CA MET A 1 22.29 -22.33 -14.83
C MET A 1 22.74 -21.06 -14.14
N ASP A 2 23.02 -20.02 -14.91
CA ASP A 2 23.74 -18.83 -14.43
C ASP A 2 22.86 -17.87 -13.62
N TYR A 3 23.31 -17.63 -12.38
CA TYR A 3 23.36 -16.42 -11.55
C TYR A 3 22.76 -15.07 -12.03
N LYS A 4 21.63 -15.05 -12.76
CA LYS A 4 20.91 -13.81 -13.14
C LYS A 4 19.94 -13.30 -12.06
N GLU A 5 19.57 -14.10 -11.06
CA GLU A 5 18.58 -13.69 -10.06
C GLU A 5 19.14 -12.80 -8.95
N SER A 6 20.43 -12.92 -8.60
CA SER A 6 21.04 -12.06 -7.58
C SER A 6 21.37 -10.64 -8.08
N GLN A 7 21.32 -10.43 -9.40
CA GLN A 7 21.28 -9.10 -10.02
C GLN A 7 19.84 -8.61 -10.27
N GLY A 8 18.84 -9.51 -10.26
CA GLY A 8 17.43 -9.19 -10.57
C GLY A 8 16.79 -8.19 -9.60
N PHE A 9 17.19 -8.21 -8.32
CA PHE A 9 16.61 -7.32 -7.31
C PHE A 9 17.26 -5.93 -7.23
N ARG A 10 18.38 -5.67 -7.93
CA ARG A 10 19.06 -4.36 -7.89
C ARG A 10 18.17 -3.23 -8.41
N ASN A 11 17.33 -3.54 -9.40
CA ASN A 11 16.45 -2.56 -10.03
C ASN A 11 15.14 -2.35 -9.27
N TYR A 12 14.88 -3.12 -8.21
CA TYR A 12 13.65 -2.97 -7.45
C TYR A 12 13.76 -1.74 -6.56
N ASN A 13 12.70 -0.93 -6.57
CA ASN A 13 12.52 0.06 -5.51
C ASN A 13 12.37 -0.65 -4.17
N LEU A 14 12.62 0.07 -3.07
CA LEU A 14 12.72 -0.49 -1.72
C LEU A 14 11.44 -1.24 -1.29
N LEU A 15 10.26 -0.75 -1.69
CA LEU A 15 8.99 -1.40 -1.41
C LEU A 15 8.82 -2.71 -2.19
N SER A 16 9.11 -2.70 -3.49
CA SER A 16 9.07 -3.91 -4.33
C SER A 16 10.08 -4.94 -3.85
N TYR A 17 11.26 -4.50 -3.41
CA TYR A 17 12.30 -5.35 -2.84
C TYR A 17 11.79 -6.08 -1.60
N VAL A 18 11.36 -5.35 -0.57
CA VAL A 18 10.84 -5.94 0.68
C VAL A 18 9.67 -6.90 0.41
N LYS A 19 8.74 -6.50 -0.46
CA LYS A 19 7.56 -7.32 -0.82
C LYS A 19 7.96 -8.68 -1.41
N VAL A 20 8.93 -8.69 -2.31
CA VAL A 20 9.38 -9.91 -2.98
C VAL A 20 10.17 -10.79 -2.02
N HIS A 21 11.08 -10.20 -1.25
CA HIS A 21 11.83 -10.91 -0.23
C HIS A 21 10.93 -11.53 0.86
N ARG A 22 9.84 -10.86 1.25
CA ARG A 22 8.83 -11.40 2.16
C ARG A 22 8.12 -12.63 1.58
N LYS A 23 7.68 -12.56 0.32
CA LYS A 23 7.06 -13.70 -0.37
C LYS A 23 8.01 -14.90 -0.46
N ILE A 24 9.29 -14.63 -0.76
CA ILE A 24 10.34 -15.66 -0.80
C ILE A 24 10.53 -16.27 0.60
N PHE A 25 10.63 -15.43 1.64
CA PHE A 25 10.80 -15.89 3.01
C PHE A 25 9.62 -16.77 3.47
N GLU A 26 8.38 -16.34 3.25
CA GLU A 26 7.16 -17.12 3.54
C GLU A 26 7.17 -18.50 2.85
N LYS A 27 7.82 -18.63 1.69
CA LYS A 27 8.00 -19.90 1.00
C LYS A 27 9.17 -20.71 1.53
N MET A 28 10.31 -20.07 1.83
CA MET A 28 11.46 -20.73 2.46
C MET A 28 11.10 -21.33 3.82
N GLN A 29 10.23 -20.69 4.61
CA GLN A 29 9.76 -21.22 5.90
C GLN A 29 9.06 -22.58 5.81
N LYS A 30 8.70 -23.04 4.61
CA LYS A 30 8.12 -24.37 4.38
C LYS A 30 9.17 -25.48 4.20
N ILE A 31 10.44 -25.11 4.08
CA ILE A 31 11.55 -26.07 4.03
C ILE A 31 11.73 -26.63 5.44
N ASP A 32 11.51 -27.92 5.60
CA ASP A 32 11.58 -28.64 6.87
C ASP A 32 12.99 -29.19 7.19
N ASN A 33 13.95 -29.03 6.27
CA ASN A 33 15.31 -29.52 6.46
C ASN A 33 16.06 -28.73 7.57
N PRO A 34 16.50 -29.40 8.66
CA PRO A 34 17.15 -28.74 9.78
C PRO A 34 18.50 -28.10 9.41
N MET A 35 19.19 -28.60 8.37
CA MET A 35 20.48 -28.04 7.92
C MET A 35 20.34 -26.67 7.26
N VAL A 36 19.14 -26.29 6.81
CA VAL A 36 18.87 -25.00 6.17
C VAL A 36 18.17 -24.03 7.13
N SER A 37 17.47 -24.56 8.15
CA SER A 37 16.67 -23.80 9.11
C SER A 37 17.37 -22.55 9.68
N GLY A 38 18.60 -22.68 10.17
CA GLY A 38 19.35 -21.57 10.75
C GLY A 38 19.66 -20.44 9.76
N ALA A 39 19.86 -20.76 8.48
CA ALA A 39 20.06 -19.74 7.44
C ALA A 39 18.74 -19.03 7.09
N ILE A 40 17.63 -19.78 7.04
CA ILE A 40 16.29 -19.22 6.85
C ILE A 40 15.95 -18.26 7.99
N ASP A 41 16.22 -18.65 9.24
CA ASP A 41 16.01 -17.80 10.42
C ASP A 41 16.84 -16.52 10.37
N ALA A 42 18.12 -16.61 10.00
CA ALA A 42 19.00 -15.46 9.85
C ALA A 42 18.47 -14.50 8.76
N TYR A 43 18.03 -15.05 7.63
CA TYR A 43 17.41 -14.28 6.55
C TYR A 43 16.12 -13.57 7.02
N GLY A 44 15.25 -14.27 7.74
CA GLY A 44 14.03 -13.69 8.31
C GLY A 44 14.32 -12.55 9.30
N LYS A 45 15.33 -12.70 10.16
CA LYS A 45 15.75 -11.65 11.11
C LYS A 45 16.21 -10.39 10.38
N ILE A 46 17.04 -10.53 9.34
CA ILE A 46 17.53 -9.39 8.56
C ILE A 46 16.40 -8.74 7.76
N LEU A 47 15.51 -9.53 7.15
CA LEU A 47 14.34 -8.99 6.45
C LEU A 47 13.46 -8.18 7.40
N LYS A 48 13.23 -8.65 8.63
CA LYS A 48 12.47 -7.91 9.63
C LYS A 48 13.13 -6.58 10.01
N GLN A 49 14.46 -6.53 10.12
CA GLN A 49 15.19 -5.26 10.33
C GLN A 49 15.05 -4.32 9.13
N LEU A 50 15.05 -4.85 7.91
CA LEU A 50 14.76 -4.04 6.73
C LEU A 50 13.31 -3.53 6.75
N GLU A 51 12.35 -4.33 7.18
CA GLU A 51 10.94 -3.91 7.32
C GLU A 51 10.72 -2.85 8.40
N THR A 52 11.58 -2.72 9.42
CA THR A 52 11.44 -1.65 10.42
C THR A 52 11.91 -0.30 9.89
N VAL A 53 12.92 -0.29 9.01
CA VAL A 53 13.41 0.95 8.37
C VAL A 53 12.61 1.32 7.11
N VAL A 54 11.88 0.37 6.52
CA VAL A 54 11.00 0.59 5.35
C VAL A 54 9.55 0.75 5.81
N MET A 55 9.00 1.95 5.67
CA MET A 55 7.59 2.18 6.00
C MET A 55 6.68 1.55 4.95
N MET A 56 6.14 0.37 5.23
CA MET A 56 5.18 -0.28 4.34
C MET A 56 3.85 0.50 4.33
N PRO A 57 3.35 0.98 3.17
CA PRO A 57 2.05 1.63 3.10
C PRO A 57 0.94 0.65 3.50
N ALA A 58 -0.13 1.18 4.11
CA ALA A 58 -1.25 0.39 4.61
C ALA A 58 -2.04 -0.37 3.53
N SER A 59 -1.76 -0.15 2.23
CA SER A 59 -2.19 -1.06 1.16
C SER A 59 -1.12 -1.27 0.09
N ARG A 60 -1.32 -2.34 -0.68
CA ARG A 60 -0.43 -2.79 -1.75
C ARG A 60 -0.38 -1.85 -2.97
N TYR A 61 -1.27 -0.87 -3.10
CA TYR A 61 -1.37 -0.06 -4.31
C TYR A 61 -1.85 1.37 -4.01
N PHE A 62 -0.92 2.32 -3.97
CA PHE A 62 -1.23 3.75 -3.97
C PHE A 62 -2.21 4.15 -5.09
N SER A 63 -2.11 3.49 -6.25
CA SER A 63 -3.04 3.64 -7.37
C SER A 63 -4.48 3.24 -7.00
N GLU A 64 -4.68 2.17 -6.23
CA GLU A 64 -6.00 1.75 -5.75
C GLU A 64 -6.60 2.79 -4.80
N TRP A 65 -5.82 3.34 -3.86
CA TRP A 65 -6.32 4.40 -2.98
C TRP A 65 -6.68 5.68 -3.75
N ASN A 66 -5.92 6.02 -4.80
CA ASN A 66 -6.25 7.18 -5.63
C ASN A 66 -7.55 6.97 -6.42
N VAL A 67 -7.81 5.75 -6.90
CA VAL A 67 -9.07 5.38 -7.57
C VAL A 67 -10.22 5.37 -6.56
N GLU A 68 -10.01 4.77 -5.40
CA GLU A 68 -11.05 4.59 -4.37
C GLU A 68 -11.47 5.93 -3.76
N ARG A 69 -10.53 6.85 -3.48
CA ARG A 69 -10.90 8.19 -2.99
C ARG A 69 -11.68 8.99 -4.02
N ALA A 70 -11.34 8.84 -5.31
CA ALA A 70 -12.09 9.47 -6.40
C ALA A 70 -13.49 8.85 -6.56
N ARG A 71 -13.65 7.56 -6.28
CA ARG A 71 -14.95 6.89 -6.18
C ARG A 71 -15.76 7.43 -5.01
N ALA A 72 -15.19 7.52 -3.81
CA ALA A 72 -15.86 8.02 -2.61
C ALA A 72 -16.38 9.46 -2.81
N TYR A 73 -15.57 10.34 -3.42
CA TYR A 73 -16.01 11.70 -3.78
C TYR A 73 -17.19 11.68 -4.75
N ARG A 74 -17.18 10.82 -5.76
CA ARG A 74 -18.30 10.70 -6.73
C ARG A 74 -19.59 10.25 -6.05
N ILE A 75 -19.51 9.33 -5.09
CA ILE A 75 -20.68 8.88 -4.31
C ILE A 75 -21.29 10.07 -3.56
N CYS A 76 -20.47 10.86 -2.86
CA CYS A 76 -20.92 12.06 -2.15
C CYS A 76 -21.53 13.08 -3.12
N LYS A 77 -20.86 13.34 -4.24
CA LYS A 77 -21.35 14.27 -5.28
C LYS A 77 -22.72 13.86 -5.82
N THR A 78 -22.93 12.60 -6.13
CA THR A 78 -24.22 12.10 -6.63
C THR A 78 -25.31 12.28 -5.56
N ALA A 79 -25.03 11.89 -4.31
CA ALA A 79 -25.99 12.05 -3.23
C ALA A 79 -26.40 13.52 -3.01
N VAL A 80 -25.42 14.43 -3.00
CA VAL A 80 -25.68 15.88 -2.86
C VAL A 80 -26.49 16.43 -4.04
N ARG A 81 -26.23 15.96 -5.27
CA ARG A 81 -27.05 16.36 -6.44
C ARG A 81 -28.50 15.91 -6.29
N SER A 82 -28.73 14.67 -5.85
CA SER A 82 -30.09 14.17 -5.61
C SER A 82 -30.80 14.98 -4.53
N LEU A 83 -30.11 15.39 -3.46
CA LEU A 83 -30.66 16.27 -2.43
C LEU A 83 -31.04 17.66 -2.99
N ALA A 84 -30.20 18.22 -3.87
CA ALA A 84 -30.47 19.51 -4.51
C ALA A 84 -31.69 19.46 -5.45
N GLU A 85 -31.90 18.34 -6.13
CA GLU A 85 -33.04 18.11 -7.03
C GLU A 85 -34.35 17.89 -6.25
N PHE A 86 -34.28 17.35 -5.04
CA PHE A 86 -35.46 16.99 -4.22
C PHE A 86 -35.93 18.12 -3.28
N ASN A 87 -35.25 19.28 -3.28
CA ASN A 87 -35.16 20.06 -2.06
C ASN A 87 -36.45 20.75 -1.59
N SER A 88 -36.79 20.51 -0.31
CA SER A 88 -37.79 21.23 0.48
C SER A 88 -37.18 22.50 1.08
N ASN A 89 -38.00 23.52 1.40
CA ASN A 89 -37.54 24.83 1.86
C ASN A 89 -36.71 24.83 3.17
N GLN A 90 -36.70 23.75 3.95
CA GLN A 90 -36.20 23.75 5.32
C GLN A 90 -34.68 23.51 5.46
N ASP A 91 -34.03 22.84 4.49
CA ASP A 91 -32.59 22.52 4.50
C ASP A 91 -31.85 23.09 3.26
N ARG A 92 -32.46 24.09 2.62
CA ARG A 92 -32.00 24.65 1.33
C ARG A 92 -30.59 25.21 1.38
N GLU A 93 -30.22 25.86 2.47
CA GLU A 93 -28.91 26.50 2.63
C GLU A 93 -27.79 25.46 2.73
N THR A 94 -27.94 24.48 3.62
CA THR A 94 -26.99 23.37 3.81
C THR A 94 -26.78 22.58 2.52
N VAL A 95 -27.85 22.25 1.80
CA VAL A 95 -27.74 21.52 0.51
C VAL A 95 -27.06 22.37 -0.56
N THR A 96 -27.27 23.70 -0.57
CA THR A 96 -26.59 24.62 -1.49
C THR A 96 -25.09 24.67 -1.21
N GLU A 97 -24.71 24.73 0.06
CA GLU A 97 -23.31 24.75 0.48
C GLU A 97 -22.59 23.45 0.09
N LEU A 98 -23.20 22.30 0.39
CA LEU A 98 -22.72 20.98 -0.04
C LEU A 98 -22.62 20.88 -1.57
N SER A 99 -23.61 21.39 -2.31
CA SER A 99 -23.59 21.37 -3.79
C SER A 99 -22.40 22.14 -4.36
N ARG A 100 -22.06 23.29 -3.76
CA ARG A 100 -20.86 24.04 -4.12
C ARG A 100 -19.59 23.26 -3.78
N ALA A 101 -19.56 22.64 -2.61
CA ALA A 101 -18.45 21.80 -2.14
C ALA A 101 -18.11 20.66 -3.10
N PHE A 102 -19.13 19.96 -3.59
CA PHE A 102 -19.02 18.79 -4.48
C PHE A 102 -19.15 19.10 -5.99
N SER A 103 -19.11 20.38 -6.37
CA SER A 103 -19.32 20.82 -7.76
C SER A 103 -18.23 20.34 -8.74
N ARG A 104 -16.98 20.19 -8.26
CA ARG A 104 -15.82 19.87 -9.11
C ARG A 104 -15.97 18.52 -9.81
N TYR A 105 -15.59 18.48 -11.08
CA TYR A 105 -15.47 17.24 -11.85
C TYR A 105 -14.06 16.67 -11.69
N ILE A 106 -13.96 15.40 -11.33
CA ILE A 106 -12.67 14.75 -11.01
C ILE A 106 -12.37 13.51 -11.85
N SER A 107 -13.21 13.16 -12.83
CA SER A 107 -12.90 12.04 -13.74
C SER A 107 -11.74 12.44 -14.66
N GLY A 108 -10.73 11.57 -14.77
CA GLY A 108 -9.51 11.88 -15.53
C GLY A 108 -8.67 13.03 -14.97
N ALA A 109 -9.02 13.55 -13.78
CA ALA A 109 -8.26 14.61 -13.14
C ALA A 109 -6.93 14.05 -12.58
N SER A 110 -5.90 14.90 -12.58
CA SER A 110 -4.63 14.55 -11.95
C SER A 110 -4.80 14.37 -10.43
N SER A 111 -3.95 13.55 -9.83
CA SER A 111 -3.96 13.27 -8.38
C SER A 111 -3.96 14.53 -7.49
N PRO A 112 -3.22 15.62 -7.83
CA PRO A 112 -3.31 16.88 -7.08
C PRO A 112 -4.70 17.53 -7.15
N LYS A 113 -5.33 17.57 -8.33
CA LYS A 113 -6.68 18.15 -8.49
C LYS A 113 -7.74 17.38 -7.71
N ILE A 114 -7.63 16.05 -7.65
CA ILE A 114 -8.50 15.19 -6.83
C ILE A 114 -8.32 15.53 -5.35
N THR A 115 -7.06 15.66 -4.91
CA THR A 115 -6.71 16.01 -3.51
C THR A 115 -7.37 17.33 -3.10
N THR A 116 -7.17 18.40 -3.88
CA THR A 116 -7.76 19.72 -3.58
C THR A 116 -9.29 19.70 -3.58
N ALA A 117 -9.92 18.93 -4.48
CA ALA A 117 -11.38 18.82 -4.51
C ALA A 117 -11.93 18.11 -3.27
N ILE A 118 -11.29 17.02 -2.83
CA ILE A 118 -11.68 16.27 -1.63
C ILE A 118 -11.43 17.11 -0.37
N GLU A 119 -10.27 17.74 -0.23
CA GLU A 119 -9.93 18.59 0.92
C GLU A 119 -10.91 19.75 1.07
N TYR A 120 -11.26 20.42 -0.04
CA TYR A 120 -12.27 21.47 -0.03
C TYR A 120 -13.65 20.93 0.39
N ALA A 121 -14.08 19.80 -0.16
CA ALA A 121 -15.35 19.20 0.17
C ALA A 121 -15.44 18.78 1.65
N LEU A 122 -14.37 18.19 2.19
CA LEU A 122 -14.26 17.85 3.62
C LEU A 122 -14.25 19.10 4.50
N ALA A 123 -13.51 20.13 4.11
CA ALA A 123 -13.41 21.38 4.88
C ALA A 123 -14.76 22.09 5.00
N VAL A 124 -15.57 22.09 3.93
CA VAL A 124 -16.94 22.61 3.97
C VAL A 124 -17.83 21.70 4.82
N SER A 125 -17.78 20.38 4.57
CA SER A 125 -18.62 19.42 5.30
C SER A 125 -18.42 19.48 6.81
N ARG A 126 -17.18 19.66 7.28
CA ARG A 126 -16.85 19.75 8.73
C ARG A 126 -17.38 21.02 9.41
N LYS A 127 -17.80 22.04 8.65
CA LYS A 127 -18.41 23.25 9.21
C LYS A 127 -19.92 23.11 9.42
N ILE A 128 -20.53 22.11 8.82
CA ILE A 128 -21.96 21.83 8.93
C ILE A 128 -22.19 21.00 10.22
N PRO A 129 -23.18 21.34 11.06
CA PRO A 129 -23.51 20.55 12.24
C PRO A 129 -23.77 19.09 11.90
N VAL A 130 -23.29 18.17 12.73
CA VAL A 130 -23.37 16.71 12.48
C VAL A 130 -24.83 16.28 12.30
N GLU A 131 -25.72 16.83 13.12
CA GLU A 131 -27.15 16.53 13.11
C GLU A 131 -27.81 16.88 11.76
N GLN A 132 -27.33 17.94 11.10
CA GLN A 132 -27.81 18.32 9.77
C GLN A 132 -27.30 17.35 8.69
N LEU A 133 -26.05 16.91 8.79
CA LEU A 133 -25.48 15.92 7.86
C LEU A 133 -26.15 14.54 8.02
N GLU A 134 -26.52 14.17 9.24
CA GLU A 134 -27.27 12.95 9.55
C GLU A 134 -28.71 13.04 9.03
N LYS A 135 -29.41 14.17 9.25
CA LYS A 135 -30.74 14.43 8.71
C LYS A 135 -30.79 14.31 7.18
N LEU A 136 -29.74 14.78 6.50
CA LEU A 136 -29.60 14.68 5.04
C LEU A 136 -29.06 13.31 4.56
N ALA A 137 -28.86 12.36 5.47
CA ALA A 137 -28.28 11.03 5.20
C ALA A 137 -26.94 11.10 4.44
N ILE A 138 -26.15 12.16 4.61
CA ILE A 138 -24.88 12.37 3.89
C ILE A 138 -23.65 12.12 4.76
N LYS A 139 -23.81 12.13 6.10
CA LYS A 139 -22.71 11.97 7.09
C LYS A 139 -21.85 10.73 6.84
N GLU A 140 -22.46 9.55 6.75
CA GLU A 140 -21.72 8.29 6.55
C GLU A 140 -20.89 8.28 5.25
N ARG A 141 -21.40 8.92 4.19
CA ARG A 141 -20.69 9.02 2.91
C ARG A 141 -19.48 9.93 3.01
N ILE A 142 -19.61 11.03 3.74
CA ILE A 142 -18.51 11.96 4.03
C ILE A 142 -17.45 11.27 4.90
N ASP A 143 -17.85 10.52 5.93
CA ASP A 143 -16.94 9.76 6.80
C ASP A 143 -16.15 8.71 6.01
N TYR A 144 -16.83 7.99 5.11
CA TYR A 144 -16.17 7.06 4.21
C TYR A 144 -15.15 7.76 3.30
N MET A 145 -15.52 8.90 2.70
CA MET A 145 -14.60 9.69 1.88
C MET A 145 -13.39 10.18 2.68
N GLU A 146 -13.60 10.62 3.92
CA GLU A 146 -12.54 11.04 4.83
C GLU A 146 -11.58 9.90 5.17
N GLN A 147 -12.12 8.73 5.53
CA GLN A 147 -11.32 7.53 5.83
C GLN A 147 -10.44 7.13 4.63
N VAL A 148 -11.02 7.04 3.44
CA VAL A 148 -10.29 6.66 2.22
C VAL A 148 -9.25 7.72 1.84
N HIS A 149 -9.58 9.00 2.01
CA HIS A 149 -8.63 10.09 1.78
C HIS A 149 -7.45 10.03 2.76
N HIS A 150 -7.70 9.76 4.04
CA HIS A 150 -6.66 9.59 5.04
C HIS A 150 -5.75 8.39 4.74
N ASN A 151 -6.31 7.26 4.27
CA ASN A 151 -5.52 6.10 3.83
C ASN A 151 -4.60 6.42 2.64
N TYR A 152 -5.09 7.24 1.70
CA TYR A 152 -4.27 7.74 0.60
C TYR A 152 -3.11 8.60 1.10
N LEU A 153 -3.37 9.53 2.02
CA LEU A 153 -2.32 10.41 2.57
C LEU A 153 -1.24 9.60 3.30
N ARG A 154 -1.64 8.68 4.20
CA ARG A 154 -0.71 7.77 4.87
C ARG A 154 0.14 6.95 3.90
N SER A 155 -0.46 6.48 2.81
CA SER A 155 0.26 5.74 1.77
C SER A 155 1.23 6.64 0.99
N THR A 156 0.87 7.90 0.75
CA THR A 156 1.72 8.90 0.08
C THR A 156 2.94 9.23 0.93
N ASP A 157 2.74 9.45 2.22
CA ASP A 157 3.81 9.79 3.16
C ASP A 157 4.76 8.61 3.34
N ALA A 158 4.25 7.38 3.44
CA ALA A 158 5.07 6.17 3.43
C ALA A 158 5.94 6.08 2.16
N ILE A 159 5.38 6.35 0.97
CA ILE A 159 6.16 6.36 -0.29
C ILE A 159 7.25 7.43 -0.27
N LYS A 160 6.93 8.67 0.14
CA LYS A 160 7.91 9.76 0.24
C LYS A 160 9.02 9.41 1.22
N ASN A 161 8.67 8.86 2.38
CA ASN A 161 9.62 8.42 3.38
C ASN A 161 10.52 7.31 2.83
N ASN A 162 10.00 6.35 2.07
CA ASN A 162 10.81 5.31 1.44
C ASN A 162 11.74 5.83 0.34
N ILE A 163 11.31 6.84 -0.43
CA ILE A 163 12.17 7.52 -1.42
C ILE A 163 13.32 8.23 -0.70
N ALA A 164 13.05 8.88 0.43
CA ALA A 164 14.07 9.50 1.27
C ALA A 164 14.98 8.44 1.92
N ALA A 165 14.41 7.37 2.46
CA ALA A 165 15.09 6.28 3.14
C ALA A 165 15.98 5.47 2.19
N ALA A 166 15.66 5.39 0.88
CA ALA A 166 16.54 4.78 -0.11
C ALA A 166 17.93 5.48 -0.20
N LYS A 167 18.04 6.72 0.29
CA LYS A 167 19.31 7.45 0.38
C LYS A 167 20.02 7.26 1.74
N ASN A 168 19.35 6.69 2.74
CA ASN A 168 19.90 6.40 4.07
C ASN A 168 20.89 5.22 3.99
N ASP A 169 22.06 5.36 4.60
CA ASP A 169 23.10 4.34 4.60
C ASP A 169 22.70 3.09 5.40
N GLU A 170 21.90 3.24 6.45
CA GLU A 170 21.35 2.12 7.23
C GLU A 170 20.48 1.21 6.35
N VAL A 171 19.65 1.79 5.48
CA VAL A 171 18.82 1.05 4.53
C VAL A 171 19.68 0.32 3.49
N LYS A 172 20.76 0.96 3.01
CA LYS A 172 21.70 0.31 2.08
C LYS A 172 22.39 -0.88 2.73
N ILE A 173 22.80 -0.73 4.00
CA ILE A 173 23.41 -1.80 4.79
C ILE A 173 22.42 -2.96 4.96
N TYR A 174 21.20 -2.70 5.46
CA TYR A 174 20.21 -3.77 5.64
C TYR A 174 19.79 -4.44 4.35
N ARG A 175 19.69 -3.70 3.24
CA ARG A 175 19.45 -4.28 1.92
C ARG A 175 20.60 -5.19 1.49
N HIS A 176 21.84 -4.75 1.68
CA HIS A 176 23.01 -5.58 1.39
C HIS A 176 23.04 -6.84 2.25
N CYS A 177 22.81 -6.72 3.56
CA CYS A 177 22.73 -7.88 4.47
C CYS A 177 21.60 -8.83 4.05
N CYS A 178 20.45 -8.31 3.60
CA CYS A 178 19.32 -9.10 3.12
C CYS A 178 19.70 -9.90 1.86
N ASP A 179 20.40 -9.27 0.90
CA ASP A 179 20.92 -9.94 -0.29
C ASP A 179 21.90 -11.07 0.07
N VAL A 180 22.81 -10.81 1.01
CA VAL A 180 23.81 -11.80 1.46
C VAL A 180 23.12 -12.98 2.15
N ALA A 181 22.22 -12.71 3.08
CA ALA A 181 21.49 -13.76 3.80
C ALA A 181 20.62 -14.60 2.86
N PHE A 182 19.90 -13.96 1.93
CA PHE A 182 19.13 -14.67 0.91
C PHE A 182 20.01 -15.59 0.06
N ARG A 183 21.17 -15.11 -0.43
CA ARG A 183 22.10 -15.93 -1.20
C ARG A 183 22.60 -17.12 -0.41
N ASN A 184 22.98 -16.93 0.86
CA ASN A 184 23.47 -18.01 1.71
C ASN A 184 22.39 -19.08 1.92
N SER A 185 21.15 -18.68 2.20
CA SER A 185 20.03 -19.60 2.33
C SER A 185 19.77 -20.33 1.02
N LEU A 186 19.78 -19.62 -0.11
CA LEU A 186 19.57 -20.21 -1.43
C LEU A 186 20.65 -21.22 -1.83
N GLU A 187 21.93 -20.93 -1.57
CA GLU A 187 23.03 -21.85 -1.85
C GLU A 187 22.95 -23.12 -0.96
N LEU A 188 22.56 -22.97 0.31
CA LEU A 188 22.29 -24.13 1.18
C LEU A 188 21.11 -24.95 0.66
N THR A 189 20.01 -24.32 0.26
CA THR A 189 18.85 -25.00 -0.35
C THR A 189 19.26 -25.75 -1.61
N LYS A 190 20.06 -25.16 -2.50
CA LYS A 190 20.58 -25.83 -3.70
C LYS A 190 21.44 -27.05 -3.35
N LYS A 191 22.30 -26.92 -2.35
CA LYS A 191 23.13 -28.03 -1.86
C LYS A 191 22.25 -29.16 -1.33
N MET A 192 21.26 -28.88 -0.49
CA MET A 192 20.37 -29.92 0.05
C MET A 192 19.51 -30.56 -1.04
N ASN A 193 19.01 -29.79 -2.01
CA ASN A 193 18.34 -30.35 -3.19
C ASN A 193 19.24 -31.32 -3.97
N SER A 194 20.54 -31.03 -4.12
CA SER A 194 21.47 -31.97 -4.78
C SER A 194 21.68 -33.28 -4.02
N LEU A 195 21.36 -33.29 -2.72
CA LEU A 195 21.38 -34.47 -1.85
C LEU A 195 20.02 -35.17 -1.77
N GLY A 196 19.02 -34.72 -2.55
CA GLY A 196 17.69 -35.35 -2.62
C GLY A 196 16.66 -34.81 -1.63
N ASP A 197 16.89 -33.64 -1.03
CA ASP A 197 15.90 -33.03 -0.11
C ASP A 197 14.66 -32.52 -0.87
N GLU A 198 13.50 -33.11 -0.58
CA GLU A 198 12.25 -32.85 -1.28
C GLU A 198 11.70 -31.44 -1.04
N SER A 199 11.80 -30.92 0.18
CA SER A 199 11.27 -29.58 0.51
C SER A 199 12.12 -28.47 -0.10
N CYS A 200 13.45 -28.65 -0.17
CA CYS A 200 14.35 -27.80 -0.95
C CYS A 200 14.05 -27.88 -2.45
N GLN A 201 13.74 -29.07 -2.98
CA GLN A 201 13.39 -29.25 -4.39
C GLN A 201 12.07 -28.53 -4.74
N GLU A 202 11.04 -28.65 -3.89
CA GLU A 202 9.76 -27.94 -4.06
C GLU A 202 9.97 -26.43 -4.08
N PHE A 203 10.75 -25.91 -3.13
CA PHE A 203 11.05 -24.48 -3.08
C PHE A 203 11.77 -23.98 -4.35
N LEU A 204 12.78 -24.70 -4.83
CA LEU A 204 13.52 -24.31 -6.04
C LEU A 204 12.65 -24.40 -7.30
N ARG A 205 11.76 -25.40 -7.39
CA ARG A 205 10.76 -25.47 -8.46
C ARG A 205 9.84 -24.26 -8.42
N TRP A 206 9.34 -23.89 -7.24
CA TRP A 206 8.51 -22.69 -7.06
C TRP A 206 9.24 -21.41 -7.49
N MET A 207 10.52 -21.25 -7.11
CA MET A 207 11.35 -20.12 -7.54
C MET A 207 11.49 -20.04 -9.06
N SER A 208 11.71 -21.18 -9.73
CA SER A 208 11.88 -21.21 -11.19
C SER A 208 10.59 -20.95 -12.00
N ALA A 209 9.43 -21.14 -11.38
CA ALA A 209 8.12 -20.94 -11.99
C ALA A 209 7.54 -19.54 -11.73
N ALA A 210 8.19 -18.74 -10.89
CA ALA A 210 7.74 -17.42 -10.43
C ALA A 210 8.35 -16.27 -11.24
#